data_AF-A0A6J6Z711-F1
#
_entry.id   AF-A0A6J6Z711-F1
#
_cell.length_a   1.000
_cell.length_b   1.000
_cell.length_c   1.000
_cell.angle_alpha   90.00
_cell.angle_beta   90.00
_cell.angle_gamma   90.00
#
_symmetry.space_group_name_H-M   'P 1'
#
loop_
_entity.id
_entity.type
_entity.pdbx_description
1 polymer ?
#
loop_
_entity_poly.entity_id
_entity_poly.type
_entity_poly.pdbx_seq_one_letter_code
_entity_poly.pdbx_strand_id
1 'polypeptide(L)' 'MLKQARANNFNTVVSARSGENEDSWLADLATGWSAGQIKVGSTHGSERNAKWNRLLEFEATEETRFINPFN' A
#
# COMPACT_ATOMS: atom_id res chain seq x y z
N MET A 1 14.83 -4.38 -6.67
CA MET A 1 13.61 -4.88 -7.35
C MET A 1 12.72 -3.77 -7.88
N LEU A 2 12.16 -2.87 -7.05
CA LEU A 2 11.23 -1.83 -7.51
C LEU A 2 11.77 -0.95 -8.66
N LYS A 3 13.02 -0.48 -8.55
CA LYS A 3 13.68 0.29 -9.61
C LYS A 3 13.82 -0.50 -10.93
N GLN A 4 14.13 -1.79 -10.85
CA GLN A 4 14.26 -2.66 -12.02
C GLN A 4 12.90 -2.96 -12.65
N ALA A 5 11.87 -3.20 -11.85
CA ALA A 5 10.50 -3.40 -12.33
C ALA A 5 10.03 -2.18 -13.13
N ARG A 6 10.22 -0.97 -12.56
CA ARG A 6 9.91 0.30 -13.25
C ARG A 6 10.71 0.51 -14.53
N ALA A 7 12.01 0.23 -14.51
CA ALA A 7 12.86 0.33 -15.71
C ALA A 7 12.43 -0.60 -16.85
N ASN A 8 11.67 -1.66 -16.53
CA ASN A 8 11.11 -2.61 -17.49
C ASN A 8 9.59 -2.43 -17.67
N ASN A 9 9.02 -1.27 -17.30
CA ASN A 9 7.60 -0.95 -17.44
C ASN A 9 6.64 -1.94 -16.75
N PHE A 10 7.07 -2.59 -15.67
CA PHE A 10 6.17 -3.38 -14.83
C PHE A 10 5.47 -2.51 -13.80
N ASN A 11 4.15 -2.69 -13.72
CA ASN A 11 3.37 -2.21 -12.58
C ASN A 11 3.70 -3.01 -11.33
N THR A 12 3.71 -2.34 -10.18
CA THR A 12 4.11 -2.93 -8.92
C THR A 12 2.96 -2.90 -7.92
N VAL A 13 2.86 -3.97 -7.12
CA VAL A 13 1.84 -4.11 -6.09
C VAL A 13 2.53 -4.57 -4.80
N VAL A 14 2.37 -3.81 -3.73
CA VAL A 14 2.76 -4.24 -2.38
C VAL A 14 1.59 -5.05 -1.79
N SER A 15 1.84 -6.23 -1.24
CA SER A 15 0.76 -7.13 -0.83
C SER A 15 0.95 -7.70 0.57
N ALA A 16 -0.15 -7.76 1.31
CA ALA A 16 -0.22 -8.40 2.62
C ALA A 16 -0.16 -9.93 2.49
N ARG A 17 0.21 -10.63 3.56
CA ARG A 17 0.21 -12.09 3.62
C ARG A 17 -1.04 -12.62 4.35
N SER A 18 -1.28 -13.94 4.27
CA SER A 18 -2.46 -14.55 4.90
C SER A 18 -2.43 -14.50 6.43
N GLY A 19 -1.24 -14.50 7.05
CA GLY A 19 -1.06 -14.38 8.50
C GLY A 19 -0.40 -13.05 8.88
N GLU A 20 -1.11 -11.94 8.72
CA GLU A 20 -0.67 -10.63 9.21
C GLU A 20 -1.17 -10.38 10.64
N ASN A 21 -0.54 -9.43 11.31
CA ASN A 21 -0.99 -8.87 12.58
C ASN A 21 -1.48 -7.42 12.37
N GLU A 22 -1.70 -6.65 13.44
CA GLU A 22 -2.18 -5.26 13.34
C GLU A 22 -1.09 -4.23 13.01
N ASP A 23 0.16 -4.64 12.79
CA ASP A 23 1.22 -3.69 12.41
C ASP A 23 0.97 -3.14 11.01
N SER A 24 0.87 -1.81 10.88
CA SER A 24 0.51 -1.14 9.62
C SER A 24 1.69 -0.85 8.69
N TRP A 25 2.92 -1.29 8.99
CA TRP A 25 4.14 -0.98 8.23
C TRP A 25 4.03 -1.16 6.71
N LEU A 26 3.18 -2.08 6.26
CA LEU A 26 2.95 -2.34 4.83
C LEU A 26 2.36 -1.11 4.10
N ALA A 27 1.51 -0.33 4.78
CA ALA A 27 0.96 0.92 4.25
C ALA A 27 2.04 2.00 4.12
N ASP A 28 2.89 2.15 5.15
CA ASP A 28 4.06 3.04 5.14
C ASP A 28 5.02 2.66 4.00
N LEU A 29 5.30 1.36 3.84
CA LEU A 29 6.16 0.87 2.77
C LEU A 29 5.59 1.18 1.38
N ALA A 30 4.31 0.85 1.16
CA ALA A 30 3.67 1.08 -0.14
C ALA A 30 3.65 2.56 -0.53
N THR A 31 3.37 3.43 0.44
CA THR A 31 3.31 4.89 0.24
C THR A 31 4.71 5.48 0.05
N GLY A 32 5.64 5.20 0.96
CA GLY A 32 7.01 5.72 0.91
C GLY A 32 7.82 5.25 -0.29
N TRP A 33 7.56 4.04 -0.80
CA TRP A 33 8.14 3.57 -2.06
C TRP A 33 7.42 4.08 -3.30
N SER A 34 6.28 4.75 -3.16
CA SER A 34 5.37 5.09 -4.27
C SER A 34 5.06 3.86 -5.11
N ALA A 35 4.73 2.74 -4.46
CA ALA A 35 4.59 1.43 -5.11
C ALA A 35 3.47 1.40 -6.18
N GLY A 36 2.58 2.39 -6.19
CA GLY A 36 1.49 2.53 -7.15
C GLY A 36 0.23 1.78 -6.73
N GLN A 37 0.38 0.57 -6.19
CA GLN A 37 -0.74 -0.24 -5.72
C GLN A 37 -0.39 -0.97 -4.42
N ILE A 38 -1.41 -1.14 -3.57
CA ILE A 38 -1.35 -1.96 -2.36
C ILE A 38 -2.54 -2.92 -2.34
N LYS A 39 -2.30 -4.17 -1.93
CA LYS A 39 -3.31 -5.22 -1.78
C LYS A 39 -3.27 -5.74 -0.34
N VAL A 40 -4.17 -5.23 0.49
CA VAL A 40 -4.24 -5.59 1.91
C VAL A 40 -5.22 -6.74 2.16
N GLY A 41 -6.29 -6.86 1.36
CA GLY A 41 -7.36 -7.84 1.57
C GLY A 41 -8.71 -7.15 1.75
N SER A 42 -9.63 -7.80 2.45
CA SER A 42 -10.96 -7.26 2.77
C SER A 42 -10.88 -5.99 3.65
N THR A 43 -11.98 -5.26 3.75
CA THR A 43 -12.23 -4.20 4.75
C THR A 43 -12.79 -4.76 6.06
N HIS A 44 -12.44 -6.02 6.36
CA HIS A 44 -12.86 -6.77 7.55
C HIS A 44 -11.64 -7.50 8.13
N GLY A 45 -11.62 -7.66 9.45
CA GLY A 45 -10.45 -8.14 10.21
C GLY A 45 -9.58 -6.97 10.69
N SER A 46 -9.20 -6.99 11.97
CA SER A 46 -8.43 -5.89 12.57
C SER A 46 -7.03 -5.78 11.96
N GLU A 47 -6.43 -6.90 11.59
CA GLU A 47 -5.12 -6.97 10.96
C GLU A 47 -5.10 -6.30 9.58
N ARG A 48 -6.24 -6.30 8.87
CA ARG A 48 -6.42 -5.63 7.57
C ARG A 48 -6.78 -4.18 7.76
N ASN A 49 -7.75 -3.92 8.63
CA ASN A 49 -8.23 -2.57 8.91
C ASN A 49 -7.11 -1.67 9.45
N ALA A 50 -6.13 -2.19 10.18
CA ALA A 50 -4.97 -1.41 10.60
C ALA A 50 -4.21 -0.76 9.43
N LYS A 51 -4.05 -1.44 8.29
CA LYS A 51 -3.37 -0.85 7.11
C LYS A 51 -4.28 0.12 6.37
N TRP A 52 -5.57 -0.18 6.26
CA TRP A 52 -6.54 0.74 5.66
C TRP A 52 -6.62 2.05 6.45
N ASN A 53 -6.71 1.97 7.78
CA ASN A 53 -6.72 3.13 8.66
C ASN A 53 -5.43 3.93 8.56
N ARG A 54 -4.27 3.29 8.43
CA ARG A 54 -2.99 3.97 8.21
C ARG A 54 -2.95 4.74 6.88
N LEU A 55 -3.54 4.20 5.82
CA LEU A 55 -3.66 4.92 4.54
C LEU A 55 -4.60 6.13 4.65
N LEU A 56 -5.72 6.00 5.38
CA LEU A 56 -6.63 7.11 5.66
C LEU A 56 -5.97 8.18 6.53
N GLU A 57 -5.14 7.78 7.50
CA GLU A 57 -4.34 8.70 8.30
C GLU A 57 -3.40 9.51 7.40
N PHE A 58 -2.66 8.87 6.49
CA PHE A 58 -1.82 9.58 5.53
C PHE A 58 -2.59 10.51 4.61
N GLU A 59 -3.77 10.12 4.14
CA GLU A 59 -4.64 11.00 3.36
C GLU A 59 -5.06 12.24 4.16
N ALA A 60 -5.27 12.09 5.47
CA ALA A 60 -5.71 13.17 6.35
C ALA A 60 -4.57 14.08 6.85
N THR A 61 -3.35 13.57 7.01
CA THR A 61 -2.25 14.28 7.70
C THR A 61 -1.07 14.62 6.82
N GLU A 62 -0.88 13.96 5.68
CA GLU A 62 0.28 14.13 4.81
C GLU A 62 -0.12 14.64 3.41
N GLU A 63 0.82 15.25 2.70
CA GLU A 63 0.64 15.58 1.28
C GLU A 63 0.78 14.32 0.41
N THR A 64 -0.28 13.51 0.38
CA THR A 64 -0.35 12.32 -0.49
C THR A 64 -1.09 12.61 -1.79
N ARG A 65 -0.70 11.91 -2.87
CA ARG A 65 -1.38 11.97 -4.17
C ARG A 65 -1.95 10.59 -4.51
N PHE A 66 -3.26 10.51 -4.64
CA PHE A 66 -3.90 9.34 -5.23
C PHE A 66 -3.60 9.27 -6.73
N ILE A 67 -3.16 8.10 -7.19
CA ILE A 67 -2.89 7.82 -8.61
C ILE A 67 -3.80 6.70 -9.08
N ASN A 68 -4.41 6.86 -10.26
CA ASN A 68 -5.09 5.76 -10.92
C ASN A 68 -4.02 4.88 -11.59
N PRO A 69 -3.84 3.62 -11.15
CA PRO A 69 -2.79 2.74 -11.67
C PRO A 69 -3.15 2.08 -13.02
N PHE A 70 -4.32 2.39 -13.60
CA PHE A 70 -4.83 1.81 -14.84
C PHE A 70 -4.91 2.80 -16.01
N ASN A 71 -4.43 4.03 -15.83
CA ASN A 71 -4.36 5.06 -16.88
C ASN A 71 -3.00 5.05 -17.60
#